data_AF-I3Y791-F1
#
_entry.id   AF-I3Y791-F1
#
_cell.length_a   1.000
_cell.length_b   1.000
_cell.length_c   1.000
_cell.angle_alpha   90.00
_cell.angle_beta   90.00
_cell.angle_gamma   90.00
#
_symmetry.space_group_name_H-M   'P 1'
#
loop_
_entity.id
_entity.type
_entity.pdbx_description
1 polymer ?
#
loop_
_entity_poly.entity_id
_entity_poly.type
_entity_poly.pdbx_seq_one_letter_code
_entity_poly.pdbx_strand_id
1 'polypeptide(L)'
;MNIGELVQFHSEHFFEGAVQLRWVRERAARAEEVARSFVFHGPRYHGAGEADQEGVDRHYRLKDSASFVADLLDSILSGLAGAERNPYLLVVAGYGAGKSHLATTGAVLLGAPQGPVATDIVAQIAQADAAIGQAVEERLARLGKPVLVLCLDGMSGFHLGDALRGCRQK
;
A
#
# COMPACT_ATOMS: atom_id res chain seq x y z
N MET A 1 2.51 32.22 23.24
CA MET A 1 2.05 31.25 22.23
C MET A 1 2.70 29.93 22.55
N ASN A 2 1.93 28.96 23.04
CA ASN A 2 2.46 27.67 23.46
C ASN A 2 2.30 26.65 22.32
N ILE A 3 3.36 25.89 22.00
CA ILE A 3 3.32 24.91 20.90
C ILE A 3 2.22 23.87 21.12
N GLY A 4 1.94 23.51 22.38
CA GLY A 4 0.86 22.58 22.72
C GLY A 4 -0.56 23.08 22.42
N GLU A 5 -0.74 24.38 22.16
CA GLU A 5 -2.01 24.95 21.71
C GLU A 5 -2.14 24.97 20.17
N LEU A 6 -1.02 24.72 19.46
CA LEU A 6 -0.94 24.71 18.00
C LEU A 6 -0.84 23.30 17.42
N VAL A 7 -0.33 22.34 18.20
CA VAL A 7 -0.07 20.97 17.76
C VAL A 7 -0.83 20.01 18.68
N GLN A 8 -1.82 19.32 18.12
CA GLN A 8 -2.56 18.27 18.81
C GLN A 8 -2.18 16.90 18.25
N PHE A 9 -1.98 15.94 19.15
CA PHE A 9 -1.75 14.55 18.76
C PHE A 9 -3.08 13.90 18.32
N HIS A 10 -3.14 13.48 17.07
CA HIS A 10 -4.25 12.72 16.50
C HIS A 10 -4.18 11.25 16.94
N SER A 11 -4.63 10.99 18.18
CA SER A 11 -4.59 9.67 18.81
C SER A 11 -5.33 8.57 18.05
N GLU A 12 -6.35 8.96 17.28
CA GLU A 12 -7.12 8.11 16.38
C GLU A 12 -6.26 7.47 15.28
N HIS A 13 -5.12 8.08 14.91
CA HIS A 13 -4.20 7.56 13.90
C HIS A 13 -2.99 6.83 14.50
N PHE A 14 -2.98 6.58 15.82
CA PHE A 14 -1.87 5.91 16.50
C PHE A 14 -1.84 4.39 16.28
N PHE A 15 -2.97 3.77 15.91
CA PHE A 15 -3.11 2.34 15.57
C PHE A 15 -2.39 1.37 16.52
N GLU A 16 -2.42 1.62 17.84
CA GLU A 16 -1.73 0.81 18.88
C GLU A 16 -0.21 0.66 18.64
N GLY A 17 0.41 1.60 17.92
CA GLY A 17 1.85 1.64 17.64
C GLY A 17 2.32 0.72 16.51
N ALA A 18 1.52 -0.26 16.06
CA ALA A 18 1.91 -1.14 14.96
C ALA A 18 0.70 -1.67 14.17
N VAL A 19 0.60 -1.25 12.91
CA VAL A 19 -0.41 -1.76 11.97
C VAL A 19 -0.22 -3.26 11.71
N GLN A 20 -1.32 -4.01 11.75
CA GLN A 20 -1.33 -5.45 11.54
C GLN A 20 -2.05 -5.82 10.24
N LEU A 21 -1.37 -6.52 9.33
CA LEU A 21 -1.95 -6.93 8.04
C LEU A 21 -3.18 -7.84 8.22
N ARG A 22 -3.24 -8.63 9.30
CA ARG A 22 -4.39 -9.51 9.61
C ARG A 22 -5.70 -8.77 9.82
N TRP A 23 -5.67 -7.46 10.12
CA TRP A 23 -6.88 -6.64 10.27
C TRP A 23 -7.71 -6.59 8.99
N VAL A 24 -7.11 -6.77 7.81
CA VAL A 24 -7.86 -6.88 6.54
C VAL A 24 -8.94 -7.96 6.61
N ARG A 25 -8.68 -9.05 7.33
CA ARG A 25 -9.64 -10.16 7.52
C ARG A 25 -10.41 -10.05 8.83
N GLU A 26 -9.73 -9.69 9.91
CA GLU A 26 -10.26 -9.80 11.28
C GLU A 26 -10.99 -8.54 11.75
N ARG A 27 -10.65 -7.37 11.19
CA ARG A 27 -11.12 -6.05 11.62
C ARG A 27 -11.22 -5.11 10.41
N ALA A 28 -12.08 -5.44 9.44
CA ALA A 28 -12.16 -4.74 8.15
C ALA A 28 -12.29 -3.21 8.29
N ALA A 29 -13.21 -2.73 9.13
CA ALA A 29 -13.38 -1.29 9.37
C ALA A 29 -12.09 -0.59 9.84
N ARG A 30 -11.33 -1.25 10.72
CA ARG A 30 -10.05 -0.73 11.20
C ARG A 30 -8.96 -0.77 10.12
N ALA A 31 -8.99 -1.76 9.24
CA ALA A 31 -8.09 -1.79 8.08
C ALA A 31 -8.39 -0.64 7.10
N GLU A 32 -9.66 -0.28 6.92
CA GLU A 32 -10.06 0.89 6.12
C GLU A 32 -9.61 2.21 6.76
N GLU A 33 -9.75 2.37 8.08
CA GLU A 33 -9.21 3.53 8.81
C GLU A 33 -7.70 3.66 8.62
N VAL A 34 -6.97 2.56 8.80
CA VAL A 34 -5.53 2.48 8.53
C VAL A 34 -5.24 2.91 7.09
N ALA A 35 -5.95 2.35 6.11
CA ALA A 35 -5.73 2.66 4.70
C ALA A 35 -5.94 4.15 4.39
N ARG A 36 -6.98 4.76 4.98
CA ARG A 36 -7.29 6.19 4.88
C ARG A 36 -6.29 7.10 5.59
N SER A 37 -5.43 6.58 6.46
CA SER A 37 -4.45 7.40 7.19
C SER A 37 -3.02 7.21 6.67
N PHE A 38 -2.81 6.44 5.61
CA PHE A 38 -1.47 6.21 5.08
C PHE A 38 -0.95 7.44 4.30
N VAL A 39 0.26 7.89 4.62
CA VAL A 39 0.89 9.02 3.95
C VAL A 39 1.76 8.51 2.81
N PHE A 40 1.34 8.77 1.57
CA PHE A 40 2.12 8.46 0.39
C PHE A 40 3.23 9.49 0.17
N HIS A 41 4.35 9.00 -0.31
CA HIS A 41 5.49 9.77 -0.80
C HIS A 41 5.56 9.57 -2.32
N GLY A 42 5.85 10.64 -3.05
CA GLY A 42 6.08 10.64 -4.49
C GLY A 42 7.57 10.71 -4.84
N PRO A 43 7.94 10.63 -6.13
CA PRO A 43 9.33 10.53 -6.58
C PRO A 43 10.17 11.79 -6.29
N ARG A 44 9.52 12.94 -6.09
CA ARG A 44 10.18 14.20 -5.69
C ARG A 44 10.57 14.25 -4.21
N TYR A 45 10.21 13.22 -3.43
CA TYR A 45 10.60 13.12 -2.04
C TYR A 45 12.12 12.91 -1.90
N HIS A 46 12.76 13.73 -1.06
CA HIS A 46 14.22 13.76 -0.86
C HIS A 46 14.84 12.38 -0.60
N GLY A 47 14.16 11.51 0.15
CA GLY A 47 14.66 10.16 0.44
C GLY A 47 14.72 9.20 -0.74
N ALA A 48 14.03 9.47 -1.86
CA ALA A 48 14.11 8.67 -3.08
C ALA A 48 15.02 9.32 -4.14
N GLY A 49 15.02 10.65 -4.24
CA GLY A 49 15.85 11.39 -5.20
C GLY A 49 17.33 11.45 -4.84
N GLU A 50 17.67 11.46 -3.54
CA GLU A 50 19.06 11.54 -3.06
C GLU A 50 19.76 10.17 -3.00
N ALA A 51 18.99 9.08 -2.98
CA ALA A 51 19.50 7.70 -3.07
C ALA A 51 20.29 7.46 -4.37
N ASP A 52 19.86 8.09 -5.46
CA ASP A 52 20.54 8.07 -6.76
C ASP A 52 21.87 8.87 -6.72
N GLN A 53 22.09 9.74 -5.71
CA GLN A 53 23.28 10.60 -5.56
C GLN A 53 24.27 10.13 -4.48
N GLU A 54 23.81 9.45 -3.41
CA GLU A 54 24.63 9.10 -2.24
C GLU A 54 25.37 7.74 -2.33
N GLY A 55 25.45 7.12 -3.51
CA GLY A 55 26.30 5.94 -3.70
C GLY A 55 25.76 4.66 -3.05
N VAL A 56 24.44 4.57 -2.79
CA VAL A 56 23.78 3.28 -2.63
C VAL A 56 24.01 2.50 -3.93
N ASP A 57 24.58 1.31 -3.81
CA ASP A 57 24.93 0.42 -4.92
C ASP A 57 23.97 0.58 -6.10
N ARG A 58 24.50 0.78 -7.32
CA ARG A 58 23.76 0.92 -8.60
C ARG A 58 22.73 -0.19 -8.87
N HIS A 59 22.63 -1.19 -7.99
CA HIS A 59 21.72 -2.33 -8.03
C HIS A 59 20.42 -2.14 -7.23
N TYR A 60 20.37 -1.25 -6.22
CA TYR A 60 19.18 -1.06 -5.38
C TYR A 60 18.69 0.38 -5.43
N ARG A 61 17.74 0.65 -6.33
CA ARG A 61 17.11 1.96 -6.45
C ARG A 61 16.02 2.11 -5.38
N LEU A 62 16.12 3.14 -4.54
CA LEU A 62 15.04 3.48 -3.63
C LEU A 62 13.80 3.90 -4.42
N LYS A 63 12.63 3.50 -3.91
CA LYS A 63 11.36 3.70 -4.58
C LYS A 63 10.32 4.21 -3.61
N ASP A 64 9.65 5.28 -4.00
CA ASP A 64 8.58 5.88 -3.21
C ASP A 64 7.29 5.04 -3.27
N SER A 65 6.42 5.23 -2.28
CA SER A 65 5.20 4.45 -2.12
C SER A 65 4.17 4.69 -3.23
N ALA A 66 4.11 5.89 -3.82
CA ALA A 66 3.15 6.22 -4.87
C ALA A 66 3.54 5.47 -6.17
N SER A 67 4.80 5.59 -6.57
CA SER A 67 5.39 4.83 -7.69
C SER A 67 5.31 3.32 -7.46
N PHE A 68 5.43 2.86 -6.21
CA PHE A 68 5.28 1.45 -5.88
C PHE A 68 3.88 0.93 -6.21
N VAL A 69 2.82 1.62 -5.78
CA VAL A 69 1.43 1.24 -6.07
C VAL A 69 1.14 1.28 -7.57
N ALA A 70 1.65 2.29 -8.27
CA ALA A 70 1.51 2.39 -9.71
C ALA A 70 2.09 1.18 -10.46
N ASP A 71 3.31 0.76 -10.11
CA ASP A 71 3.95 -0.39 -10.75
C ASP A 71 3.32 -1.72 -10.32
N LEU A 72 2.81 -1.83 -9.08
CA LEU A 72 2.04 -3.00 -8.65
C LEU A 72 0.81 -3.20 -9.55
N LEU A 73 0.05 -2.12 -9.78
CA LEU A 73 -1.11 -2.17 -10.66
C LEU A 73 -0.72 -2.43 -12.12
N ASP A 74 0.38 -1.84 -12.60
CA ASP A 74 0.91 -2.09 -13.94
C ASP A 74 1.28 -3.57 -14.13
N SER A 75 1.91 -4.17 -13.12
CA SER A 75 2.30 -5.58 -13.11
C SER A 75 1.07 -6.50 -13.15
N ILE A 76 0.04 -6.22 -12.33
CA ILE A 76 -1.23 -6.97 -12.32
C ILE A 76 -1.91 -6.87 -13.70
N LEU A 77 -2.05 -5.67 -14.26
CA LEU A 77 -2.70 -5.46 -15.56
C LEU A 77 -1.92 -6.10 -16.71
N SER A 78 -0.58 -6.01 -16.68
CA SER A 78 0.28 -6.66 -17.66
C SER A 78 0.12 -8.17 -17.64
N GLY A 79 0.07 -8.78 -16.45
CA GLY A 79 -0.20 -10.22 -16.29
C GLY A 79 -1.57 -10.62 -16.80
N LEU A 80 -2.61 -9.82 -16.52
CA LEU A 80 -3.97 -10.03 -17.06
C LEU A 80 -4.02 -9.93 -18.60
N ALA A 81 -3.15 -9.12 -19.19
CA ALA A 81 -3.00 -8.99 -20.65
C ALA A 81 -2.12 -10.10 -21.28
N GLY A 82 -1.62 -11.05 -20.48
CA GLY A 82 -0.79 -12.16 -20.95
C GLY A 82 0.67 -11.79 -21.22
N ALA A 83 1.15 -10.64 -20.72
CA ALA A 83 2.55 -10.29 -20.83
C ALA A 83 3.42 -11.16 -19.91
N GLU A 84 4.49 -11.72 -20.45
CA GLU A 84 5.49 -12.43 -19.65
C GLU A 84 6.44 -11.44 -18.99
N ARG A 85 6.07 -10.99 -17.78
CA ARG A 85 6.88 -10.12 -16.92
C ARG A 85 7.04 -10.76 -15.54
N ASN A 86 8.10 -10.39 -14.84
CA ASN A 86 8.31 -10.81 -13.45
C ASN A 86 7.19 -10.22 -12.56
N PRO A 87 6.31 -11.05 -11.95
CA PRO A 87 5.21 -10.56 -11.12
C PRO A 87 5.63 -10.26 -9.68
N TYR A 88 6.89 -10.52 -9.32
CA TYR A 88 7.37 -10.37 -7.95
C TYR A 88 7.79 -8.92 -7.66
N LEU A 89 7.15 -8.32 -6.66
CA LEU A 89 7.58 -7.07 -6.05
C LEU A 89 7.99 -7.34 -4.61
N LEU A 90 9.11 -6.75 -4.18
CA LEU A 90 9.63 -6.87 -2.82
C LEU A 90 9.78 -5.49 -2.19
N VAL A 91 9.26 -5.32 -0.98
CA VAL A 91 9.43 -4.10 -0.18
C VAL A 91 10.32 -4.43 1.01
N VAL A 92 11.48 -3.77 1.09
CA VAL A 92 12.40 -3.84 2.23
C VAL A 92 12.49 -2.44 2.84
N ALA A 93 12.22 -2.32 4.14
CA ALA A 93 12.39 -1.05 4.86
C ALA A 93 12.66 -1.29 6.34
N GLY A 94 13.15 -0.26 7.05
CA GLY A 94 13.41 -0.29 8.50
C GLY A 94 12.14 -0.37 9.35
N TYR A 95 12.25 -0.83 10.60
CA TYR A 95 11.13 -0.83 11.56
C TYR A 95 10.54 0.58 11.70
N GLY A 96 9.21 0.69 11.77
CA GLY A 96 8.52 1.99 11.81
C GLY A 96 8.40 2.71 10.47
N ALA A 97 9.05 2.26 9.38
CA ALA A 97 8.96 2.90 8.06
C ALA A 97 7.63 2.68 7.30
N GLY A 98 6.57 2.23 7.99
CA GLY A 98 5.24 2.10 7.40
C GLY A 98 4.99 0.88 6.51
N LYS A 99 5.87 -0.15 6.48
CA LYS A 99 5.70 -1.35 5.63
C LYS A 99 4.35 -2.06 5.79
N SER A 100 3.97 -2.37 7.04
CA SER A 100 2.70 -3.04 7.34
C SER A 100 1.51 -2.15 7.03
N HIS A 101 1.70 -0.83 7.14
CA HIS A 101 0.71 0.18 6.78
C HIS A 101 0.49 0.17 5.27
N LEU A 102 1.55 0.29 4.46
CA LEU A 102 1.51 0.19 3.01
C LEU A 102 0.89 -1.14 2.54
N ALA A 103 1.27 -2.26 3.16
CA ALA A 103 0.71 -3.57 2.83
C ALA A 103 -0.79 -3.65 3.12
N THR A 104 -1.24 -3.10 4.25
CA THR A 104 -2.67 -3.05 4.61
C THR A 104 -3.43 -2.14 3.66
N THR A 105 -2.91 -0.95 3.35
CA THR A 105 -3.49 -0.01 2.39
C THR A 105 -3.62 -0.64 1.01
N GLY A 106 -2.57 -1.30 0.52
CA GLY A 106 -2.59 -2.01 -0.77
C GLY A 106 -3.60 -3.15 -0.79
N ALA A 107 -3.72 -3.92 0.30
CA ALA A 107 -4.70 -4.99 0.41
C ALA A 107 -6.15 -4.47 0.38
N VAL A 108 -6.42 -3.38 1.09
CA VAL A 108 -7.74 -2.72 1.07
C VAL A 108 -8.05 -2.16 -0.33
N LEU A 109 -7.09 -1.47 -0.95
CA LEU A 109 -7.24 -0.92 -2.29
C LEU A 109 -7.58 -2.00 -3.33
N LEU A 110 -6.83 -3.09 -3.34
CA LEU A 110 -7.01 -4.18 -4.30
C LEU A 110 -8.25 -5.03 -4.01
N GLY A 111 -8.67 -5.14 -2.75
CA GLY A 111 -9.87 -5.86 -2.35
C GLY A 111 -11.17 -5.12 -2.74
N ALA A 112 -11.15 -3.79 -2.81
CA ALA A 112 -12.30 -2.99 -3.20
C ALA A 112 -11.89 -1.77 -4.06
N PRO A 113 -11.40 -1.99 -5.30
CA PRO A 113 -10.77 -0.93 -6.12
C PRO A 113 -11.73 0.17 -6.60
N GLN A 114 -13.04 -0.04 -6.46
CA GLN A 114 -14.10 0.93 -6.79
C GLN A 114 -14.83 1.44 -5.54
N GLY A 115 -14.37 1.06 -4.35
CA GLY A 115 -14.98 1.47 -3.08
C GLY A 115 -14.62 2.90 -2.68
N PRO A 116 -15.35 3.50 -1.72
CA PRO A 116 -15.06 4.86 -1.25
C PRO A 116 -13.65 5.00 -0.69
N VAL A 117 -13.15 3.99 0.02
CA VAL A 117 -11.78 3.98 0.56
C VAL A 117 -10.72 4.03 -0.56
N ALA A 118 -10.99 3.40 -1.72
CA ALA A 118 -10.08 3.46 -2.86
C ALA A 118 -9.99 4.88 -3.41
N THR A 119 -11.10 5.63 -3.45
CA THR A 119 -11.10 7.04 -3.84
C THR A 119 -10.23 7.88 -2.92
N ASP A 120 -10.29 7.66 -1.61
CA ASP A 120 -9.45 8.39 -0.65
C ASP A 120 -7.96 8.06 -0.82
N ILE A 121 -7.63 6.79 -1.03
CA ILE A 121 -6.25 6.35 -1.30
C ILE A 121 -5.71 7.00 -2.58
N VAL A 122 -6.51 7.02 -3.65
CA VAL A 122 -6.14 7.69 -4.92
C VAL A 122 -5.92 9.17 -4.70
N ALA A 123 -6.79 9.84 -3.93
CA ALA A 123 -6.61 11.25 -3.59
C ALA A 123 -5.30 11.52 -2.83
N GLN A 124 -4.90 10.62 -1.92
CA GLN A 124 -3.63 10.74 -1.21
C GLN A 124 -2.41 10.51 -2.11
N ILE A 125 -2.49 9.53 -3.03
CA ILE A 125 -1.46 9.34 -4.04
C ILE A 125 -1.34 10.60 -4.92
N ALA A 126 -2.47 11.19 -5.31
CA ALA A 126 -2.50 12.43 -6.10
C ALA A 126 -1.92 13.64 -5.35
N GLN A 127 -2.10 13.71 -4.03
CA GLN A 127 -1.44 14.73 -3.18
C GLN A 127 0.08 14.57 -3.17
N ALA A 128 0.57 13.32 -3.19
CA ALA A 128 2.00 13.03 -3.27
C ALA A 128 2.57 13.29 -4.68
N ASP A 129 1.83 12.91 -5.72
CA ASP A 129 2.13 13.21 -7.12
C ASP A 129 0.86 13.08 -8.00
N ALA A 130 0.43 14.19 -8.60
CA ALA A 130 -0.82 14.25 -9.36
C ALA A 130 -0.82 13.34 -10.61
N ALA A 131 0.32 13.21 -11.30
CA ALA A 131 0.42 12.38 -12.49
C ALA A 131 0.36 10.89 -12.14
N ILE A 132 1.01 10.49 -11.03
CA ILE A 132 0.90 9.12 -10.51
C ILE A 132 -0.53 8.84 -10.04
N GLY A 133 -1.17 9.78 -9.35
CA GLY A 133 -2.57 9.67 -8.91
C GLY A 133 -3.51 9.37 -10.06
N GLN A 134 -3.43 10.18 -11.14
CA GLN A 134 -4.22 9.96 -12.35
C GLN A 134 -3.96 8.58 -12.98
N ALA A 135 -2.69 8.19 -13.10
CA ALA A 135 -2.34 6.89 -13.68
C ALA A 135 -2.82 5.70 -12.83
N VAL A 136 -2.85 5.84 -11.50
CA VAL A 136 -3.41 4.83 -10.58
C VAL A 136 -4.92 4.73 -10.76
N GLU A 137 -5.64 5.85 -10.83
CA GLU A 137 -7.08 5.89 -11.06
C GLU A 137 -7.48 5.18 -12.35
N GLU A 138 -6.81 5.51 -13.46
CA GLU A 138 -7.05 4.88 -14.77
C GLU A 138 -6.78 3.36 -14.73
N ARG A 139 -5.72 2.92 -14.03
CA ARG A 139 -5.40 1.50 -13.86
C ARG A 139 -6.43 0.77 -13.01
N LEU A 140 -6.95 1.38 -11.94
CA LEU A 140 -8.02 0.80 -11.12
C LEU A 140 -9.33 0.68 -11.91
N ALA A 141 -9.67 1.68 -12.72
CA ALA A 141 -10.81 1.62 -13.62
C ALA A 141 -10.67 0.46 -14.63
N ARG A 142 -9.48 0.28 -15.21
CA ARG A 142 -9.17 -0.85 -16.11
C ARG A 142 -9.21 -2.21 -15.42
N LEU A 143 -8.77 -2.29 -14.17
CA LEU A 143 -8.83 -3.51 -13.37
C LEU A 143 -10.29 -3.95 -13.19
N GLY A 144 -11.19 -3.00 -12.91
CA GLY A 144 -12.64 -3.16 -13.04
C GLY A 144 -13.32 -4.13 -12.06
N LYS A 145 -12.55 -4.87 -11.26
CA LYS A 145 -13.04 -5.88 -10.31
C LYS A 145 -12.10 -6.03 -9.11
N PRO A 146 -12.61 -6.49 -7.96
CA PRO A 146 -11.79 -6.91 -6.83
C PRO A 146 -10.73 -7.94 -7.19
N VAL A 147 -9.56 -7.82 -6.56
CA VAL A 147 -8.49 -8.82 -6.59
C VAL A 147 -8.58 -9.66 -5.33
N LEU A 148 -8.38 -10.98 -5.48
CA LEU A 148 -8.19 -11.85 -4.31
C LEU A 148 -6.85 -11.52 -3.66
N VAL A 149 -6.88 -10.86 -2.51
CA VAL A 149 -5.68 -10.56 -1.72
C VAL A 149 -5.55 -11.57 -0.59
N LEU A 150 -4.48 -12.35 -0.61
CA LEU A 150 -4.15 -13.29 0.46
C LEU A 150 -3.08 -12.66 1.37
N CYS A 151 -3.52 -12.22 2.54
CA CYS A 151 -2.66 -11.64 3.57
C CYS A 151 -1.97 -12.76 4.36
N LEU A 152 -0.66 -12.94 4.17
CA LEU A 152 0.12 -13.98 4.84
C LEU A 152 1.01 -13.33 5.92
N ASP A 153 0.86 -13.78 7.16
CA ASP A 153 1.69 -13.33 8.29
C ASP A 153 2.61 -14.47 8.75
N GLY A 154 3.90 -14.33 8.42
CA GLY A 154 4.94 -15.29 8.74
C GLY A 154 5.24 -15.42 10.24
N MET A 155 4.89 -14.42 11.05
CA MET A 155 5.16 -14.45 12.50
C MET A 155 4.19 -15.33 13.28
N SER A 156 3.03 -15.65 12.69
CA SER A 156 1.94 -16.38 13.36
C SER A 156 1.80 -17.85 12.96
N GLY A 157 2.79 -18.45 12.29
CA GLY A 157 2.75 -19.87 11.90
C GLY A 157 1.69 -20.15 10.83
N PHE A 158 1.80 -19.47 9.69
CA PHE A 158 0.82 -19.52 8.61
C PHE A 158 0.78 -20.87 7.86
N HIS A 159 -0.43 -21.41 7.65
CA HIS A 159 -0.69 -22.56 6.78
C HIS A 159 -1.45 -22.15 5.51
N LEU A 160 -0.80 -22.23 4.34
CA LEU A 160 -1.39 -21.85 3.05
C LEU A 160 -2.64 -22.67 2.69
N GLY A 161 -2.65 -23.95 3.04
CA GLY A 161 -3.80 -24.82 2.79
C GLY A 161 -5.07 -24.33 3.49
N ASP A 162 -4.96 -23.85 4.72
CA ASP A 162 -6.11 -23.38 5.51
C ASP A 162 -6.65 -22.04 4.97
N ALA A 163 -5.75 -21.15 4.57
CA ALA A 163 -6.12 -19.87 3.94
C ALA A 163 -6.90 -20.06 2.63
N LEU A 164 -6.49 -21.02 1.80
CA LEU A 164 -7.17 -21.32 0.53
C LEU A 164 -8.51 -22.03 0.75
N ARG A 165 -8.67 -22.84 1.79
CA ARG A 165 -9.96 -23.47 2.13
C ARG A 165 -10.99 -22.44 2.59
N GLY A 166 -10.59 -21.45 3.38
CA GLY A 166 -11.47 -20.37 3.83
C GLY A 166 -12.04 -19.51 2.68
N CYS A 167 -11.32 -19.41 1.56
CA CYS A 167 -11.77 -18.66 0.38
C CYS A 167 -12.86 -19.37 -0.45
N ARG A 168 -13.08 -20.67 -0.26
CA ARG A 168 -14.14 -21.42 -0.96
C ARG A 168 -15.53 -21.30 -0.31
N GLN A 169 -15.62 -20.71 0.88
CA GLN A 169 -16.86 -20.66 1.67
C GLN A 169 -17.53 -19.27 1.68
N LYS A 170 -17.02 -18.30 0.91
CA LYS A 170 -17.66 -17.01 0.63
C LYS A 170 -18.02 -16.93 -0.85
#